data_AF-A0A963W090-F1
#
_entry.id   AF-A0A963W090-F1
#
_cell.length_a   1.000
_cell.length_b   1.000
_cell.length_c   1.000
_cell.angle_alpha   90.00
_cell.angle_beta   90.00
_cell.angle_gamma   90.00
#
_symmetry.space_group_name_H-M   'P 1'
#
loop_
_entity.id
_entity.type
_entity.pdbx_description
1 polymer ?
#
loop_
_entity_poly.entity_id
_entity_poly.type
_entity_poly.pdbx_seq_one_letter_code
_entity_poly.pdbx_strand_id
1 'polypeptide(L)'
;MRYLLIPALLLAALPAPALAYIGPGAGLSAVGSFVALLGAVLLAIVGFVWYPIKRLMRGRRKNAASPAPASEAGTPADGSSRSGA
;
A
#
# COMPACT_ATOMS: atom_id res chain seq x y z
N MET A 1 -55.23 -4.70 -35.01
CA MET A 1 -54.14 -5.00 -34.05
C MET A 1 -53.76 -6.48 -33.99
N ARG A 2 -54.69 -7.44 -34.11
CA ARG A 2 -54.41 -8.90 -34.09
C ARG A 2 -53.43 -9.37 -35.18
N TYR A 3 -53.46 -8.77 -36.36
CA TYR A 3 -52.63 -9.14 -37.51
C TYR A 3 -51.13 -8.79 -37.36
N LEU A 4 -50.76 -7.99 -36.36
CA LEU A 4 -49.36 -7.68 -36.03
C LEU A 4 -48.69 -8.77 -35.18
N LEU A 5 -49.48 -9.66 -34.56
CA LEU A 5 -48.93 -10.69 -33.67
C LEU A 5 -48.16 -11.76 -34.45
N ILE A 6 -48.61 -12.10 -35.65
CA ILE A 6 -47.99 -13.13 -36.50
C ILE A 6 -46.58 -12.69 -36.97
N PRO A 7 -46.39 -11.49 -37.57
CA PRO A 7 -45.04 -11.05 -37.95
C PRO A 7 -44.14 -10.79 -36.74
N ALA A 8 -44.67 -10.31 -35.61
CA ALA A 8 -43.89 -10.12 -34.39
C ALA A 8 -43.39 -11.46 -33.80
N LEU A 9 -44.23 -12.49 -33.82
CA LEU A 9 -43.87 -13.83 -33.38
C LEU A 9 -42.84 -14.47 -34.32
N LEU A 10 -43.00 -14.27 -35.64
CA LEU A 10 -42.00 -14.68 -36.62
C LEU A 10 -40.64 -14.00 -36.37
N LEU A 11 -40.63 -12.70 -36.08
CA LEU A 11 -39.41 -11.94 -35.81
C LEU A 11 -38.71 -12.40 -34.53
N ALA A 12 -39.46 -12.71 -33.48
CA ALA A 12 -38.94 -13.23 -32.22
C ALA A 12 -38.39 -14.66 -32.32
N ALA A 13 -38.82 -15.42 -33.33
CA ALA A 13 -38.35 -16.77 -33.60
C ALA A 13 -37.06 -16.84 -34.43
N LEU A 14 -36.50 -15.70 -34.88
CA LEU A 14 -35.20 -15.70 -35.54
C LEU A 14 -34.11 -16.16 -34.55
N PRO A 15 -33.16 -17.00 -34.99
CA PRO A 15 -32.03 -17.41 -34.16
C PRO A 15 -31.23 -16.17 -33.75
N ALA A 16 -31.10 -15.94 -32.45
CA ALA A 16 -30.26 -14.88 -31.94
C ALA A 16 -28.80 -15.14 -32.35
N PRO A 17 -28.07 -14.12 -32.84
CA PRO A 17 -26.66 -14.31 -33.17
C PRO A 17 -25.91 -14.72 -31.89
N ALA A 18 -25.15 -15.81 -31.96
CA ALA A 18 -24.27 -16.20 -30.88
C ALA A 18 -23.18 -15.12 -30.74
N LEU A 19 -23.38 -14.16 -29.84
CA LEU A 19 -22.39 -13.16 -29.41
C LEU A 19 -21.27 -13.83 -28.57
N ALA A 20 -20.89 -15.05 -28.94
CA ALA A 20 -19.80 -15.80 -28.33
C ALA A 20 -18.42 -15.26 -28.75
N TYR A 21 -18.37 -14.39 -29.78
CA TYR A 21 -17.16 -13.67 -30.12
C TYR A 21 -16.96 -12.50 -29.18
N ILE A 22 -16.13 -12.70 -28.16
CA ILE A 22 -15.49 -11.60 -27.47
C ILE A 22 -14.56 -10.95 -28.51
N GLY A 23 -14.91 -9.72 -28.91
CA GLY A 23 -14.10 -8.94 -29.86
C GLY A 23 -12.63 -8.88 -29.41
N PRO A 24 -11.68 -8.78 -30.35
CA PRO A 24 -10.25 -8.89 -30.04
C PRO A 24 -9.81 -7.84 -29.01
N GLY A 25 -10.46 -6.67 -28.98
CA GLY A 25 -10.26 -5.64 -27.96
C GLY A 25 -10.83 -6.00 -26.58
N ALA A 26 -12.04 -6.56 -26.52
CA ALA A 26 -12.67 -6.91 -25.25
C ALA A 26 -11.90 -8.04 -24.52
N GLY A 27 -11.39 -9.02 -25.27
CA GLY A 27 -10.56 -10.09 -24.71
C GLY A 27 -9.23 -9.56 -24.18
N LEU A 28 -8.57 -8.70 -24.94
CA LEU A 28 -7.29 -8.09 -24.54
C LEU A 28 -7.45 -7.20 -23.31
N SER A 29 -8.51 -6.39 -23.23
CA SER A 29 -8.81 -5.57 -22.05
C SER A 29 -9.12 -6.44 -20.83
N ALA A 30 -9.91 -7.51 -20.97
CA ALA A 30 -10.22 -8.40 -19.86
C ALA A 30 -8.95 -9.06 -19.27
N VAL A 31 -8.08 -9.60 -20.14
CA VAL A 31 -6.80 -10.18 -19.72
C VAL A 31 -5.89 -9.13 -19.11
N GLY A 32 -5.78 -7.95 -19.74
CA GLY A 32 -4.96 -6.84 -19.24
C GLY A 32 -5.39 -6.36 -17.85
N SER A 33 -6.69 -6.17 -17.62
CA SER A 33 -7.24 -5.79 -16.32
C SER A 33 -7.00 -6.86 -15.26
N PHE A 34 -7.11 -8.15 -15.62
CA PHE A 34 -6.83 -9.24 -14.69
C PHE A 34 -5.36 -9.28 -14.27
N VAL A 35 -4.43 -9.15 -15.22
CA VAL A 35 -3.00 -9.09 -14.93
C VAL A 35 -2.65 -7.85 -14.10
N ALA A 36 -3.23 -6.68 -14.43
CA ALA A 36 -3.04 -5.45 -13.67
C ALA A 36 -3.57 -5.58 -12.23
N LEU A 37 -4.74 -6.20 -12.04
CA LEU A 37 -5.29 -6.48 -10.72
C LEU A 37 -4.37 -7.37 -9.89
N LEU A 38 -3.88 -8.48 -10.47
CA LEU A 38 -2.93 -9.37 -9.80
C LEU A 38 -1.64 -8.63 -9.43
N GLY A 39 -1.08 -7.84 -10.36
CA GLY A 39 0.10 -7.02 -10.11
C GLY A 39 -0.12 -6.01 -8.98
N ALA A 40 -1.28 -5.35 -8.96
CA ALA A 40 -1.64 -4.40 -7.91
C ALA A 40 -1.77 -5.08 -6.53
N VAL A 41 -2.36 -6.28 -6.46
CA VAL A 41 -2.47 -7.06 -5.22
C VAL A 41 -1.08 -7.47 -4.71
N LEU A 42 -0.22 -8.00 -5.59
CA LEU A 42 1.14 -8.37 -5.22
C LEU A 42 1.93 -7.15 -4.73
N LEU A 43 1.83 -6.02 -5.44
CA LEU A 43 2.48 -4.79 -5.05
C LEU A 43 1.94 -4.24 -3.72
N ALA A 44 0.63 -4.37 -3.47
CA ALA A 44 0.02 -3.98 -2.21
C ALA A 44 0.56 -4.83 -1.05
N ILE A 45 0.69 -6.15 -1.23
CA ILE A 45 1.27 -7.05 -0.22
C ILE A 45 2.74 -6.68 0.04
N VAL A 46 3.56 -6.58 -1.02
CA VAL A 46 4.98 -6.25 -0.90
C VAL A 46 5.16 -4.87 -0.27
N GLY A 47 4.41 -3.86 -0.71
CA GLY A 47 4.45 -2.51 -0.17
C GLY A 47 4.02 -2.46 1.29
N PHE A 48 2.97 -3.21 1.66
CA PHE A 48 2.49 -3.31 3.02
C PHE A 48 3.52 -3.97 3.95
N VAL A 49 4.24 -5.00 3.49
CA VAL A 49 5.30 -5.67 4.27
C VAL A 49 6.58 -4.84 4.31
N TRP A 50 6.94 -4.15 3.22
CA TRP A 50 8.16 -3.35 3.16
C TRP A 50 8.11 -2.10 4.03
N TYR A 51 6.94 -1.45 4.13
CA TYR A 51 6.74 -0.25 4.95
C TYR A 51 7.15 -0.41 6.43
N PRO A 52 6.68 -1.41 7.19
CA PRO A 52 7.05 -1.60 8.59
C PRO A 52 8.53 -1.95 8.74
N ILE A 53 9.09 -2.78 7.86
CA ILE A 53 10.52 -3.16 7.89
C ILE A 53 11.38 -1.91 7.73
N LYS A 54 11.13 -1.12 6.69
CA LYS A 54 11.86 0.13 6.44
C LYS A 54 11.70 1.12 7.59
N ARG A 55 10.53 1.16 8.23
CA ARG A 55 10.27 2.03 9.38
C ARG A 55 11.07 1.62 10.62
N LEU A 56 11.14 0.34 10.96
CA LEU A 56 11.94 -0.14 12.10
C LEU A 56 13.44 0.08 11.90
N MET A 57 13.96 -0.09 10.68
CA MET A 57 15.38 0.12 10.39
C MET A 57 15.82 1.59 10.60
N ARG A 58 14.92 2.56 10.38
CA ARG A 58 15.22 3.98 10.61
C ARG A 58 15.10 4.40 12.08
N GLY A 59 14.30 3.70 12.89
CA GLY A 59 14.17 3.99 14.32
C GLY A 59 15.43 3.65 15.13
N ARG A 60 16.14 2.59 14.76
CA ARG A 60 17.35 2.15 15.48
C ARG A 60 18.57 3.06 15.34
N ARG A 61 18.61 3.92 14.31
CA ARG A 61 19.74 4.86 14.10
C ARG A 61 19.64 6.15 14.93
N LYS A 62 18.48 6.46 15.52
CA LYS A 62 18.30 7.67 16.33
C LYS A 62 18.69 7.50 17.81
N ASN A 63 18.83 6.27 18.29
CA ASN A 63 19.16 5.98 19.69
C ASN A 63 20.66 5.73 19.94
N ALA A 64 21.51 5.80 18.90
CA ALA A 64 22.96 5.64 19.03
C ALA A 64 23.72 6.96 19.24
N ALA A 65 23.01 8.06 19.50
CA ALA A 65 23.60 9.36 19.79
C ALA A 65 22.95 9.97 21.04
N SER A 66 23.03 9.26 22.17
CA SER A 66 23.00 9.92 23.48
C SER A 66 24.44 10.23 23.85
N PRO A 67 24.87 11.51 23.88
CA PRO A 67 26.12 11.86 24.52
C PRO A 67 25.92 11.59 26.02
N ALA A 68 26.75 10.71 26.58
CA ALA A 68 26.81 10.48 28.01
C ALA A 68 27.05 11.83 28.72
N PRO A 69 26.29 12.19 29.78
CA PRO A 69 26.64 13.33 30.59
C PRO A 69 27.98 13.02 31.27
N ALA A 70 29.01 13.77 30.88
CA ALA A 70 30.33 13.69 31.47
C ALA A 70 30.19 13.90 32.98
N SER A 71 30.62 12.87 33.69
CA SER A 71 30.89 12.77 35.11
C SER A 71 31.13 14.12 35.78
N GLU A 72 30.28 14.41 36.76
CA GLU A 72 30.71 15.02 38.01
C GLU A 72 31.98 14.32 38.46
N ALA A 73 33.11 15.03 38.49
CA ALA A 73 34.34 14.58 39.12
C ALA A 73 35.11 15.82 39.59
N GLY A 74 35.20 15.96 40.92
CA GLY A 74 36.13 16.88 41.55
C GLY A 74 35.48 18.00 42.34
N THR A 75 34.89 17.66 43.47
CA THR A 75 34.96 18.53 44.66
C THR A 75 36.41 18.48 45.17
N PRO A 76 37.16 19.59 45.23
CA PRO A 76 38.25 19.72 46.17
C PRO A 76 37.69 20.34 47.43
N ALA A 77 37.58 19.51 48.46
CA ALA A 77 37.53 19.98 49.83
C ALA A 77 38.92 20.54 50.17
N ASP A 78 39.03 21.86 50.33
CA ASP A 78 40.11 22.56 51.04
C ASP A 78 39.66 24.02 51.21
N GLY A 79 39.73 24.71 52.35
CA GLY A 79 40.22 24.40 53.66
C GLY A 79 39.76 25.55 54.55
N SER A 80 39.43 25.22 55.79
CA SER A 80 39.26 26.15 56.90
C SER A 80 40.35 27.23 56.91
N SER A 81 40.02 28.47 57.30
CA SER A 81 40.60 29.19 58.47
C SER A 81 40.79 30.70 58.26
N ARG A 82 40.15 31.50 59.14
CA ARG A 82 40.43 32.91 59.55
C ARG A 82 39.96 34.00 58.57
N SER A 83 38.97 34.86 58.84
CA SER A 83 38.39 35.44 60.06
C SER A 83 39.39 36.04 61.05
N GLY A 84 39.39 37.37 61.14
CA GLY A 84 39.68 38.10 62.37
C GLY A 84 40.91 39.01 62.34
N ALA A 85 40.65 40.29 62.63
CA ALA A 85 41.55 41.36 63.09
C ALA A 85 42.36 42.13 62.02
#